data_AF-A0A843AB47-F1
#
_entry.id   AF-A0A843AB47-F1
#
_cell.length_a   1.000
_cell.length_b   1.000
_cell.length_c   1.000
_cell.angle_alpha   90.00
_cell.angle_beta   90.00
_cell.angle_gamma   90.00
#
_symmetry.space_group_name_H-M   'P 1'
#
loop_
_entity.id
_entity.type
_entity.pdbx_description
1 polymer ?
#
loop_
_entity_poly.entity_id
_entity_poly.type
_entity_poly.pdbx_seq_one_letter_code
_entity_poly.pdbx_strand_id
1 'polypeptide(L)'
;MKEYIKLTVQGMAIGSLILIILSIFGIYFGGKEFQELLINNFITYSIAAMVIGIGFSLPSIVYENNELSLLKQFLIQMSIGMSILIITSLFVGWIPINYGLGIIIWILIALTFTILIWAGFYLYNKKEASNINKQIKKIQNKN
;
A
#
# COMPACT_ATOMS: atom_id res chain seq x y z
N MET A 1 5.13 20.43 -6.67
CA MET A 1 5.11 20.57 -5.19
C MET A 1 3.77 20.16 -4.58
N LYS A 2 2.62 20.71 -5.02
CA LYS A 2 1.30 20.36 -4.45
C LYS A 2 0.98 18.86 -4.54
N GLU A 3 1.29 18.20 -5.66
CA GLU A 3 1.01 16.77 -5.83
C GLU A 3 1.84 15.90 -4.88
N TYR A 4 3.13 16.17 -4.73
CA TYR A 4 4.00 15.46 -3.78
C TYR A 4 3.47 15.54 -2.34
N ILE A 5 3.07 16.73 -1.89
CA ILE A 5 2.49 16.93 -0.54
C ILE A 5 1.20 16.12 -0.39
N LYS A 6 0.32 16.16 -1.41
CA LYS A 6 -0.92 15.40 -1.43
C LYS A 6 -0.67 13.90 -1.33
N LEU A 7 0.25 13.36 -2.13
CA LEU A 7 0.63 11.94 -2.09
C LEU A 7 1.23 11.57 -0.73
N THR A 8 2.09 12.40 -0.15
CA THR A 8 2.62 12.16 1.20
C THR A 8 1.50 12.06 2.23
N VAL A 9 0.57 13.04 2.27
CA VAL A 9 -0.53 13.06 3.24
C VAL A 9 -1.48 11.87 3.02
N GLN A 10 -1.82 11.56 1.76
CA GLN A 10 -2.64 10.39 1.43
C GLN A 10 -1.97 9.09 1.85
N GLY A 11 -0.67 8.95 1.59
CA GLY A 11 0.13 7.82 2.03
C GLY A 11 0.09 7.66 3.54
N MET A 12 0.37 8.71 4.30
CA MET A 12 0.29 8.68 5.76
C MET A 12 -1.09 8.26 6.27
N ALA A 13 -2.16 8.81 5.69
CA ALA A 13 -3.53 8.50 6.06
C ALA A 13 -3.89 7.03 5.78
N ILE A 14 -3.56 6.52 4.58
CA ILE A 14 -3.83 5.13 4.19
C ILE A 14 -3.01 4.16 5.06
N GLY A 15 -1.72 4.46 5.28
CA GLY A 15 -0.86 3.65 6.14
C GLY A 15 -1.42 3.56 7.56
N SER A 16 -1.83 4.69 8.13
CA SER A 16 -2.45 4.74 9.46
C SER A 16 -3.78 3.98 9.51
N LEU A 17 -4.60 4.09 8.47
CA LEU A 17 -5.86 3.35 8.37
C LEU A 17 -5.62 1.84 8.35
N ILE A 18 -4.64 1.37 7.57
CA ILE A 18 -4.26 -0.05 7.53
C ILE A 18 -3.80 -0.51 8.91
N LEU A 19 -2.97 0.26 9.61
CA LEU A 19 -2.56 -0.06 10.99
C LEU A 19 -3.76 -0.21 11.92
N ILE A 20 -4.74 0.70 11.86
CA ILE A 20 -5.95 0.62 12.68
C ILE A 20 -6.72 -0.67 12.38
N ILE A 21 -6.93 -0.99 11.11
CA ILE A 21 -7.62 -2.22 10.69
C ILE A 21 -6.87 -3.45 11.23
N LEU A 22 -5.55 -3.53 11.03
CA LEU A 22 -4.72 -4.63 11.53
C LEU A 22 -4.73 -4.70 13.06
N SER A 23 -4.78 -3.56 13.74
CA SER A 23 -4.84 -3.50 15.20
C SER A 23 -6.17 -4.05 15.72
N ILE A 24 -7.29 -3.73 15.08
CA ILE A 24 -8.61 -4.26 15.45
C ILE A 24 -8.64 -5.78 15.29
N PHE A 25 -8.19 -6.28 14.14
CA PHE A 25 -8.12 -7.73 13.90
C PHE A 25 -7.15 -8.41 14.88
N GLY A 26 -5.99 -7.82 15.10
CA GLY A 26 -4.99 -8.38 15.99
C GLY A 26 -5.43 -8.41 17.45
N ILE A 27 -6.17 -7.41 17.95
CA ILE A 27 -6.77 -7.45 19.29
C ILE A 27 -7.87 -8.53 19.35
N TYR A 28 -8.69 -8.64 18.30
CA TYR A 28 -9.76 -9.64 18.25
C TYR A 28 -9.23 -11.08 18.30
N PHE A 29 -8.17 -11.40 17.56
CA PHE A 29 -7.59 -12.75 17.50
C PHE A 29 -6.49 -13.02 18.53
N GLY A 30 -5.70 -12.01 18.89
CA GLY A 30 -4.54 -12.11 19.79
C GLY A 30 -4.82 -11.72 21.24
N GLY A 31 -6.01 -11.19 21.54
CA GLY A 31 -6.44 -10.89 22.90
C GLY A 31 -5.61 -9.80 23.60
N LYS A 32 -5.55 -9.87 24.93
CA LYS A 32 -4.93 -8.84 25.77
C LYS A 32 -3.42 -8.69 25.56
N GLU A 33 -2.71 -9.79 25.29
CA GLU A 33 -1.26 -9.75 25.04
C GLU A 33 -0.94 -8.92 23.80
N PHE A 34 -1.71 -9.11 22.71
CA PHE A 34 -1.55 -8.30 21.50
C PHE A 34 -1.93 -6.83 21.73
N GLN A 35 -2.97 -6.58 22.53
CA GLN A 35 -3.37 -5.23 22.91
C GLN A 35 -2.27 -4.50 23.70
N GLU A 36 -1.62 -5.15 24.67
CA GLU A 36 -0.51 -4.57 25.42
C GLU A 36 0.70 -4.30 24.53
N LEU A 37 1.03 -5.23 23.62
CA LEU A 37 2.09 -5.04 22.63
C LEU A 37 1.84 -3.81 21.76
N LEU A 38 0.60 -3.62 21.28
CA LEU A 38 0.22 -2.46 20.48
C LEU A 38 0.33 -1.15 21.27
N ILE A 39 -0.17 -1.11 22.51
CA ILE A 39 -0.14 0.10 23.35
C ILE A 39 1.31 0.50 23.64
N ASN A 40 2.16 -0.46 24.00
CA ASN A 40 3.56 -0.21 24.32
C ASN A 40 4.37 0.31 23.12
N ASN A 41 3.95 -0.03 21.90
CA ASN A 41 4.65 0.34 20.67
C ASN A 41 3.85 1.33 19.80
N PHE A 42 2.79 1.95 20.33
CA PHE A 42 1.81 2.68 19.52
C PHE A 42 2.44 3.79 18.68
N ILE A 43 3.35 4.58 19.26
CA ILE A 43 4.02 5.67 18.54
C ILE A 43 4.89 5.10 17.41
N THR A 44 5.71 4.11 17.73
CA THR A 44 6.62 3.45 16.78
C THR A 44 5.85 2.82 15.62
N TYR A 45 4.79 2.08 15.91
CA TYR A 45 3.95 1.44 14.89
C TYR A 45 3.19 2.47 14.05
N SER A 46 2.73 3.56 14.65
CA SER A 46 2.06 4.66 13.92
C SER A 46 3.00 5.34 12.94
N ILE A 47 4.23 5.67 13.37
CA ILE A 47 5.25 6.27 12.50
C ILE A 47 5.64 5.29 11.39
N ALA A 48 5.85 4.01 11.71
CA ALA A 48 6.16 2.98 10.73
C ALA A 48 5.07 2.85 9.67
N ALA A 49 3.81 2.81 10.07
CA ALA A 49 2.67 2.74 9.16
C ALA A 49 2.60 3.96 8.25
N MET A 50 2.84 5.16 8.77
CA MET A 50 2.91 6.40 7.98
C MET A 50 4.05 6.35 6.94
N VAL A 51 5.25 5.93 7.35
CA VAL A 51 6.42 5.80 6.47
C VAL A 51 6.16 4.80 5.36
N ILE A 52 5.59 3.64 5.68
CA ILE A 52 5.19 2.62 4.71
C ILE A 52 4.16 3.19 3.74
N GLY A 53 3.15 3.88 4.25
CA GLY A 53 2.12 4.52 3.44
C GLY A 53 2.68 5.54 2.45
N ILE A 54 3.63 6.38 2.89
CA ILE A 54 4.37 7.29 2.00
C ILE A 54 5.17 6.48 0.97
N GLY A 55 5.83 5.41 1.40
CA GLY A 55 6.64 4.53 0.54
C GLY A 55 5.86 3.90 -0.61
N PHE A 56 4.56 3.67 -0.46
CA PHE A 56 3.70 3.21 -1.55
C PHE A 56 3.05 4.36 -2.33
N SER A 57 2.69 5.47 -1.66
CA SER A 57 1.95 6.56 -2.30
C SER A 57 2.86 7.47 -3.14
N LEU A 58 4.01 7.90 -2.63
CA LEU A 58 4.86 8.85 -3.32
C LEU A 58 5.43 8.30 -4.65
N PRO A 59 5.89 7.04 -4.72
CA PRO A 59 6.37 6.47 -5.99
C PRO A 59 5.28 6.27 -7.04
N SER A 60 3.99 6.39 -6.68
CA SER A 60 2.89 6.28 -7.66
C SER A 60 2.93 7.37 -8.74
N ILE A 61 3.70 8.44 -8.54
CA ILE A 61 3.96 9.45 -9.56
C ILE A 61 4.56 8.87 -10.85
N VAL A 62 5.18 7.68 -10.78
CA VAL A 62 5.68 6.97 -11.97
C VAL A 62 4.57 6.66 -13.00
N TYR A 63 3.30 6.60 -12.57
CA TYR A 63 2.15 6.43 -13.47
C TYR A 63 1.89 7.63 -14.38
N GLU A 64 2.45 8.80 -14.08
CA GLU A 64 2.36 9.98 -14.94
C GLU A 64 3.31 9.88 -16.15
N ASN A 65 4.27 8.94 -16.14
CA ASN A 65 5.22 8.77 -17.21
C ASN A 65 4.65 7.90 -18.35
N ASN A 66 4.17 8.54 -19.42
CA ASN A 66 3.59 7.87 -20.59
C ASN A 66 4.59 7.05 -21.44
N GLU A 67 5.90 7.19 -21.22
CA GLU A 67 6.92 6.40 -21.94
C GLU A 67 7.09 5.00 -21.37
N LEU A 68 6.70 4.79 -20.11
CA LEU A 68 6.79 3.51 -19.44
C LEU A 68 5.51 2.69 -19.64
N SER A 69 5.67 1.40 -19.91
CA SER A 69 4.52 0.49 -19.89
C SER A 69 3.96 0.40 -18.47
N LEU A 70 2.65 0.15 -18.37
CA LEU A 70 1.96 0.00 -17.08
C LEU A 70 2.64 -1.02 -16.15
N LEU A 71 3.17 -2.10 -16.73
CA LEU A 71 3.91 -3.11 -15.98
C LEU A 71 5.21 -2.55 -15.40
N LYS A 72 5.97 -1.74 -16.16
CA LYS A 72 7.20 -1.13 -15.66
C LYS A 72 6.91 -0.11 -14.55
N GLN A 73 5.90 0.73 -14.74
CA GLN A 73 5.44 1.69 -13.71
C GLN A 73 5.07 0.97 -12.41
N PHE A 74 4.28 -0.10 -12.53
CA PHE A 74 3.91 -0.96 -11.42
C PHE A 74 5.11 -1.57 -10.71
N LEU A 75 6.05 -2.17 -11.45
CA LEU A 75 7.24 -2.79 -10.86
C LEU A 75 8.07 -1.75 -10.11
N ILE A 76 8.26 -0.55 -10.65
CA ILE A 76 9.01 0.52 -9.97
C ILE A 76 8.34 0.91 -8.66
N GLN A 77 7.03 1.21 -8.68
CA GLN A 77 6.30 1.58 -7.46
C GLN A 77 6.34 0.46 -6.43
N MET A 78 6.10 -0.79 -6.87
CA MET A 78 6.09 -1.96 -6.01
C MET A 78 7.44 -2.24 -5.38
N SER A 79 8.52 -2.15 -6.15
CA SER A 79 9.87 -2.36 -5.63
C SER A 79 10.19 -1.34 -4.54
N ILE A 80 9.90 -0.05 -4.77
CA ILE A 80 10.18 0.99 -3.77
C ILE A 80 9.33 0.80 -2.51
N GLY A 81 8.02 0.61 -2.67
CA GLY A 81 7.11 0.41 -1.55
C GLY A 81 7.45 -0.84 -0.73
N MET A 82 7.76 -1.96 -1.39
CA MET A 82 8.15 -3.19 -0.69
C MET A 82 9.49 -3.07 0.01
N SER A 83 10.49 -2.40 -0.57
CA SER A 83 11.76 -2.15 0.11
C SER A 83 11.55 -1.36 1.41
N ILE A 84 10.74 -0.29 1.36
CA ILE A 84 10.41 0.52 2.54
C ILE A 84 9.65 -0.32 3.56
N LEU A 85 8.68 -1.13 3.13
CA LEU A 85 7.92 -2.03 3.99
C LEU A 85 8.82 -3.03 4.71
N ILE A 86 9.70 -3.72 3.99
CA ILE A 86 10.60 -4.72 4.57
C ILE A 86 11.54 -4.05 5.57
N ILE A 87 12.22 -2.97 5.19
CA ILE A 87 13.18 -2.27 6.04
C ILE A 87 12.49 -1.77 7.32
N THR A 88 11.35 -1.08 7.18
CA THR A 88 10.60 -0.55 8.33
C THR A 88 10.12 -1.68 9.24
N SER A 89 9.63 -2.78 8.67
CA SER A 89 9.12 -3.94 9.43
C SER A 89 10.22 -4.69 10.19
N LEU A 90 11.45 -4.73 9.65
CA LEU A 90 12.62 -5.22 10.38
C LEU A 90 12.93 -4.31 11.58
N PHE A 91 12.93 -2.99 11.38
CA PHE A 91 13.24 -2.03 12.45
C PHE A 91 12.26 -2.07 13.61
N VAL A 92 10.97 -2.24 13.33
CA VAL A 92 9.93 -2.28 14.38
C VAL A 92 9.64 -3.68 14.92
N GLY A 93 10.36 -4.70 14.43
CA GLY A 93 10.25 -6.07 14.93
C GLY A 93 8.97 -6.81 14.52
N TRP A 94 8.29 -6.40 13.44
CA TRP A 94 7.12 -7.13 12.93
C TRP A 94 7.50 -8.44 12.23
N ILE A 95 8.73 -8.53 11.72
CA ILE A 95 9.22 -9.73 11.06
C ILE A 95 9.84 -10.64 12.12
N PRO A 96 9.39 -11.90 12.23
CA PRO A 96 9.93 -12.80 13.22
C PRO A 96 11.20 -13.48 12.68
N ILE A 97 12.31 -12.73 12.72
CA ILE A 97 13.62 -13.08 12.14
C ILE A 97 14.18 -14.39 12.73
N ASN A 98 13.75 -14.74 13.95
CA ASN A 98 14.21 -15.93 14.68
C ASN A 98 13.64 -17.26 14.14
N TYR A 99 12.64 -17.24 13.24
CA TYR A 99 11.98 -18.47 12.74
C TYR A 99 12.41 -18.93 11.33
N GLY A 100 13.60 -18.56 10.86
CA GLY A 100 14.14 -19.06 9.57
C GLY A 100 13.21 -18.75 8.38
N LEU A 101 12.45 -19.74 7.92
CA LEU A 101 11.45 -19.60 6.84
C LEU A 101 10.34 -18.56 7.12
N GLY A 102 10.17 -18.12 8.37
CA GLY A 102 9.18 -17.11 8.76
C GLY A 102 9.31 -15.79 7.99
N ILE A 103 10.52 -15.37 7.63
CA ILE A 103 10.76 -14.15 6.83
C ILE A 103 10.16 -14.29 5.43
N ILE A 104 10.34 -15.45 4.79
CA ILE A 104 9.84 -15.72 3.43
C ILE A 104 8.31 -15.72 3.43
N ILE A 105 7.70 -16.38 4.42
CA ILE A 105 6.23 -16.44 4.56
C ILE A 105 5.67 -15.02 4.76
N TRP A 106 6.30 -14.21 5.62
CA TRP A 106 5.88 -12.83 5.85
C TRP A 106 5.94 -11.98 4.57
N ILE A 107 7.04 -12.08 3.81
CA ILE A 107 7.20 -11.37 2.53
C ILE A 107 6.13 -11.81 1.53
N LEU A 108 5.84 -13.12 1.43
CA LEU A 108 4.81 -13.63 0.52
C LEU A 108 3.41 -13.11 0.87
N ILE A 109 3.08 -13.06 2.17
CA ILE A 109 1.82 -12.48 2.65
C ILE A 109 1.75 -11.00 2.28
N ALA A 110 2.80 -10.23 2.61
CA ALA A 110 2.85 -8.80 2.33
C ALA A 110 2.73 -8.51 0.82
N LEU A 111 3.44 -9.27 -0.02
CA LEU A 111 3.38 -9.15 -1.47
C LEU A 111 1.97 -9.46 -2.00
N THR A 112 1.34 -10.52 -1.49
CA THR A 112 -0.02 -10.92 -1.89
C THR A 112 -1.02 -9.80 -1.59
N PHE A 113 -1.02 -9.27 -0.37
CA PHE A 113 -1.90 -8.15 0.00
C PHE A 113 -1.67 -6.92 -0.86
N THR A 114 -0.41 -6.58 -1.14
CA THR A 114 -0.07 -5.40 -1.93
C THR A 114 -0.55 -5.55 -3.38
N ILE A 115 -0.36 -6.74 -3.98
CA ILE A 115 -0.87 -7.05 -5.33
C ILE A 115 -2.41 -6.99 -5.37
N LEU A 116 -3.09 -7.52 -4.35
CA LEU A 116 -4.56 -7.50 -4.28
C LEU A 116 -5.12 -6.07 -4.23
N ILE A 117 -4.53 -5.21 -3.38
CA ILE A 117 -4.91 -3.79 -3.28
C ILE A 117 -4.72 -3.12 -4.64
N TRP A 118 -3.56 -3.31 -5.26
CA TRP A 118 -3.28 -2.73 -6.57
C TRP A 118 -4.23 -3.24 -7.66
N ALA A 119 -4.51 -4.55 -7.70
CA ALA A 119 -5.42 -5.15 -8.66
C ALA A 119 -6.84 -4.57 -8.53
N GLY A 120 -7.30 -4.32 -7.30
CA GLY A 120 -8.56 -3.63 -7.03
C GLY A 120 -8.60 -2.24 -7.66
N PHE A 121 -7.56 -1.42 -7.41
CA PHE A 121 -7.45 -0.09 -8.03
C PHE A 121 -7.35 -0.16 -9.56
N TYR A 122 -6.58 -1.11 -10.10
CA TYR A 122 -6.44 -1.29 -11.54
C TYR A 122 -7.79 -1.62 -12.21
N LEU A 123 -8.54 -2.57 -11.66
CA LEU A 123 -9.85 -2.96 -12.19
C LEU A 123 -10.85 -1.80 -12.14
N TYR A 124 -10.85 -1.03 -11.05
CA TYR A 124 -11.68 0.16 -10.92
C TYR A 124 -11.35 1.20 -11.99
N ASN A 125 -10.08 1.58 -12.13
CA ASN A 125 -9.64 2.57 -13.12
C ASN A 125 -9.88 2.09 -14.56
N LYS A 126 -9.67 0.79 -14.84
CA LYS A 126 -9.96 0.19 -16.14
C LYS A 126 -11.45 0.29 -16.48
N LYS A 127 -12.33 0.08 -15.50
CA LYS A 127 -13.79 0.21 -15.68
C LYS A 127 -14.19 1.66 -15.96
N GLU A 128 -13.65 2.61 -15.22
CA GLU A 128 -13.88 4.04 -15.44
C GLU A 128 -13.42 4.49 -16.83
N ALA A 129 -12.22 4.12 -17.24
CA ALA A 129 -11.71 4.42 -18.59
C ALA A 129 -12.63 3.84 -19.69
N SER A 130 -13.14 2.61 -19.49
CA SER A 130 -14.11 2.00 -20.42
C SER A 130 -15.42 2.77 -20.48
N ASN A 131 -15.92 3.25 -19.33
CA ASN A 131 -17.15 4.05 -19.27
C ASN A 131 -16.99 5.39 -20.00
N ILE A 132 -15.88 6.09 -19.80
CA ILE A 132 -15.55 7.35 -20.48
C ILE A 132 -15.47 7.12 -21.99
N ASN A 133 -14.76 6.09 -22.43
CA ASN A 133 -14.65 5.74 -23.85
C ASN A 133 -16.01 5.45 -24.50
N LYS A 134 -16.93 4.81 -23.78
CA LYS A 134 -18.32 4.60 -24.26
C LYS A 134 -19.08 5.92 -24.41
N GLN A 135 -18.91 6.85 -23.48
CA GLN A 135 -19.57 8.17 -23.55
C GLN A 135 -19.04 8.99 -24.72
N ILE A 136 -17.72 9.01 -24.94
CA ILE A 136 -17.09 9.69 -26.08
C ILE A 136 -17.62 9.16 -27.42
N LYS A 137 -17.69 7.82 -27.58
CA LYS A 137 -18.27 7.20 -28.79
C LYS A 137 -19.73 7.59 -29.03
N LYS A 138 -20.53 7.72 -27.97
CA LYS A 138 -21.93 8.17 -28.08
C LYS A 138 -22.05 9.63 -28.54
N ILE A 139 -21.13 10.49 -28.12
CA ILE A 139 -21.07 11.89 -28.56
C ILE A 139 -20.62 11.96 -30.03
N GLN A 140 -19.57 11.21 -30.40
CA GLN A 140 -19.06 11.16 -31.77
C GLN A 140 -20.08 10.60 -32.77
N ASN A 141 -20.88 9.61 -32.38
CA ASN A 141 -21.91 9.03 -33.26
C ASN A 141 -23.21 9.86 -33.36
N LYS A 142 -23.36 10.93 -32.55
CA LYS A 142 -24.51 11.85 -32.59
C LYS A 142 -24.25 13.10 -33.44
N ASN A 143 -23.00 13.37 -33.79
CA ASN A 143 -22.56 14.44 -34.69
C ASN A 143 -22.25 13.86 -36.07
#